data_AF-A0A2V5NNA9-F1
#
_entry.id   AF-A0A2V5NNA9-F1
#
_cell.length_a   1.000
_cell.length_b   1.000
_cell.length_c   1.000
_cell.angle_alpha   90.00
_cell.angle_beta   90.00
_cell.angle_gamma   90.00
#
_symmetry.space_group_name_H-M   'P 1'
#
loop_
_entity.id
_entity.type
_entity.pdbx_description
1 polymer ?
#
loop_
_entity_poly.entity_id
_entity_poly.type
_entity_poly.pdbx_seq_one_letter_code
_entity_poly.pdbx_strand_id
1 'polypeptide(L)'
;PAALEKAERYRLLNEPGEAESICLDILQVDPENQHAIIMLLLALTDRFTKGYGVSDTQIKELLGRIRDDYERAYYSGIFAERRAKAKLAQHTPDCRFQAYDLFREAMGCFEKAEAARPVGNDDALLRWNTCARIIERNKLVAREEEEPIEFPLE
;
A
#
# COMPACT_ATOMS: atom_id res chain seq x y z
N PRO A 1 11.65 7.05 21.52
CA PRO A 1 11.81 8.26 20.68
C PRO A 1 13.00 8.16 19.71
N ALA A 2 14.24 8.06 20.19
CA ALA A 2 15.44 8.05 19.33
C ALA A 2 15.49 6.90 18.29
N ALA A 3 15.00 5.71 18.65
CA ALA A 3 14.94 4.57 17.73
C ALA A 3 13.95 4.81 16.57
N LEU A 4 12.76 5.34 16.85
CA LEU A 4 11.76 5.65 15.81
C LEU A 4 12.27 6.74 14.85
N GLU A 5 12.87 7.80 15.38
CA GLU A 5 13.50 8.84 14.55
C GLU A 5 14.62 8.27 13.68
N LYS A 6 15.39 7.31 14.19
CA LYS A 6 16.43 6.62 13.42
C LYS A 6 15.82 5.77 12.30
N ALA A 7 14.74 5.03 12.58
CA ALA A 7 14.00 4.26 11.57
C ALA A 7 13.43 5.17 10.47
N GLU A 8 12.86 6.31 10.83
CA GLU A 8 12.38 7.32 9.87
C GLU A 8 13.52 7.83 8.98
N ARG A 9 14.66 8.20 9.57
CA ARG A 9 15.84 8.64 8.82
C ARG A 9 16.32 7.57 7.83
N TYR A 10 16.40 6.31 8.25
CA TYR A 10 16.78 5.22 7.34
C TYR A 10 15.80 5.07 6.18
N ARG A 11 14.48 5.15 6.42
CA ARG A 11 13.50 5.18 5.31
C ARG A 11 13.71 6.35 4.36
N LEU A 12 13.96 7.55 4.88
CA LEU A 12 14.22 8.74 4.06
C LEU A 12 15.53 8.63 3.24
N LEU A 13 16.52 7.90 3.75
CA LEU A 13 17.74 7.51 3.03
C LEU A 13 17.54 6.35 2.05
N ASN A 14 16.30 5.89 1.87
CA ASN A 14 15.95 4.75 1.02
C ASN A 14 16.59 3.43 1.49
N GLU A 15 16.78 3.26 2.81
CA GLU A 15 17.29 2.06 3.49
C GLU A 15 16.16 1.37 4.30
N PRO A 16 15.13 0.80 3.66
CA PRO A 16 13.97 0.25 4.36
C PRO A 16 14.27 -0.98 5.23
N GLY A 17 15.35 -1.72 4.93
CA GLY A 17 15.74 -2.88 5.75
C GLY A 17 16.22 -2.49 7.15
N GLU A 18 16.98 -1.40 7.27
CA GLU A 18 17.42 -0.88 8.57
C GLU A 18 16.24 -0.35 9.39
N ALA A 19 15.31 0.32 8.72
CA ALA A 19 14.08 0.78 9.36
C ALA A 19 13.19 -0.37 9.84
N GLU A 20 13.04 -1.42 9.02
CA GLU A 20 12.34 -2.65 9.38
C GLU A 20 12.95 -3.30 10.62
N SER A 21 14.29 -3.47 10.65
CA SER A 21 14.99 -4.06 11.80
C SER A 21 14.71 -3.30 13.09
N ILE A 22 14.81 -1.97 13.06
CA ILE A 22 14.57 -1.13 14.25
C ILE A 22 13.10 -1.20 14.70
N CYS A 23 12.15 -1.22 13.76
CA CYS A 23 10.74 -1.31 14.11
C CYS A 23 10.40 -2.65 14.76
N LEU A 24 11.02 -3.75 14.31
CA LEU A 24 10.86 -5.06 14.94
C LEU A 24 11.37 -5.06 16.39
N ASP A 25 12.54 -4.46 16.65
CA ASP A 25 13.09 -4.33 18.02
C ASP A 25 12.14 -3.53 18.94
N ILE A 26 11.56 -2.44 18.43
CA ILE A 26 10.60 -1.64 19.18
C ILE A 26 9.33 -2.46 19.48
N LEU A 27 8.81 -3.17 18.49
CA LEU A 27 7.58 -3.96 18.63
C LEU A 27 7.78 -5.21 19.49
N GLN A 28 9.01 -5.69 19.67
CA GLN A 28 9.31 -6.74 20.64
C GLN A 28 9.15 -6.25 22.09
N VAL A 29 9.46 -4.98 22.36
CA VAL A 29 9.33 -4.37 23.70
C VAL A 29 7.92 -3.82 23.93
N ASP A 30 7.36 -3.16 22.92
CA ASP A 30 6.03 -2.56 22.95
C ASP A 30 5.24 -2.97 21.68
N PRO A 31 4.55 -4.13 21.72
CA PRO A 31 3.80 -4.63 20.56
C PRO A 31 2.69 -3.68 20.11
N GLU A 32 2.21 -2.79 20.95
CA GLU A 32 1.06 -1.95 20.64
C GLU A 32 1.45 -0.56 20.13
N ASN A 33 2.76 -0.33 19.93
CA ASN A 33 3.30 0.94 19.49
C ASN A 33 2.82 1.31 18.08
N GLN A 34 1.79 2.17 17.99
CA GLN A 34 1.15 2.53 16.72
C GLN A 34 2.13 3.15 15.71
N HIS A 35 3.06 3.98 16.18
CA HIS A 35 4.06 4.60 15.30
C HIS A 35 5.00 3.55 14.71
N ALA A 36 5.48 2.58 15.50
CA ALA A 36 6.33 1.50 15.01
C ALA A 36 5.58 0.55 14.06
N ILE A 37 4.30 0.27 14.31
CA ILE A 37 3.45 -0.52 13.41
C ILE A 37 3.36 0.14 12.03
N ILE A 38 3.02 1.44 12.01
CA ILE A 38 2.90 2.23 10.78
C ILE A 38 4.26 2.32 10.07
N MET A 39 5.34 2.60 10.80
CA MET A 39 6.68 2.71 10.24
C MET A 39 7.16 1.38 9.62
N LEU A 40 6.90 0.26 10.29
CA LEU A 40 7.20 -1.08 9.77
C LEU A 40 6.40 -1.37 8.49
N LEU A 41 5.09 -1.09 8.49
CA LEU A 41 4.25 -1.25 7.31
C LEU A 41 4.80 -0.44 6.12
N LEU A 42 5.19 0.81 6.37
CA LEU A 42 5.72 1.66 5.33
C LEU A 42 7.10 1.18 4.83
N ALA A 43 7.97 0.70 5.73
CA ALA A 43 9.26 0.11 5.37
C ALA A 43 9.09 -1.14 4.49
N LEU A 44 8.20 -2.05 4.88
CA LEU A 44 7.90 -3.27 4.11
C LEU A 44 7.37 -2.93 2.72
N THR A 45 6.45 -1.97 2.62
CA THR A 45 5.85 -1.59 1.34
C THR A 45 6.79 -0.76 0.45
N ASP A 46 7.79 -0.06 1.01
CA ASP A 46 8.86 0.60 0.24
C ASP A 46 9.73 -0.41 -0.55
N ARG A 47 9.73 -1.69 -0.14
CA ARG A 47 10.50 -2.75 -0.80
C ARG A 47 9.82 -3.30 -2.05
N PHE A 48 8.51 -3.10 -2.25
CA PHE A 48 7.79 -3.60 -3.43
C PHE A 48 8.37 -3.10 -4.75
N THR A 49 8.74 -1.82 -4.81
CA THR A 49 9.33 -1.22 -6.02
C THR A 49 10.77 -1.64 -6.25
N LYS A 50 11.41 -2.33 -5.29
CA LYS A 50 12.79 -2.82 -5.37
C LYS A 50 12.89 -4.31 -5.76
N GLY A 51 11.75 -4.95 -6.05
CA GLY A 51 11.72 -6.36 -6.47
C GLY A 51 12.01 -7.38 -5.37
N TYR A 52 11.98 -6.97 -4.10
CA TYR A 52 12.10 -7.91 -2.98
C TYR A 52 10.77 -8.64 -2.75
N GLY A 53 10.86 -9.92 -2.36
CA GLY A 53 9.70 -10.64 -1.83
C GLY A 53 9.26 -9.99 -0.52
N VAL A 54 8.01 -9.55 -0.46
CA VAL A 54 7.37 -8.95 0.71
C VAL A 54 6.09 -9.72 0.98
N SER A 55 5.84 -10.04 2.26
CA SER A 55 4.67 -10.82 2.66
C SER A 55 3.42 -9.93 2.73
N ASP A 56 2.48 -10.14 1.80
CA ASP A 56 1.16 -9.50 1.84
C ASP A 56 0.42 -9.83 3.15
N THR A 57 0.59 -11.04 3.68
CA THR A 57 -0.03 -11.48 4.93
C THR A 57 0.46 -10.64 6.11
N GLN A 58 1.78 -10.44 6.22
CA GLN A 58 2.38 -9.64 7.29
C GLN A 58 1.87 -8.19 7.27
N ILE A 59 1.74 -7.60 6.07
CA ILE A 59 1.23 -6.23 5.95
C ILE A 59 -0.25 -6.16 6.35
N LYS A 60 -1.07 -7.14 5.96
CA LYS A 60 -2.48 -7.20 6.37
C LYS A 60 -2.64 -7.35 7.89
N GLU A 61 -1.78 -8.14 8.53
CA GLU A 61 -1.75 -8.27 9.98
C GLU A 61 -1.39 -6.94 10.66
N LEU A 62 -0.40 -6.21 10.13
CA LEU A 62 -0.04 -4.88 10.64
C LEU A 62 -1.19 -3.87 10.46
N LEU A 63 -1.86 -3.87 9.31
CA LEU A 63 -3.04 -3.04 9.08
C LEU A 63 -4.15 -3.32 10.11
N GLY A 64 -4.38 -4.58 10.44
CA GLY A 64 -5.35 -4.98 11.47
C GLY A 64 -5.04 -4.48 12.88
N ARG A 65 -3.78 -4.09 13.15
CA ARG A 65 -3.32 -3.56 14.46
C ARG A 65 -3.36 -2.04 14.55
N ILE A 66 -3.60 -1.33 13.45
CA ILE A 66 -3.78 0.13 13.45
C ILE A 66 -5.12 0.45 14.06
N ARG A 67 -5.15 1.25 15.12
CA ARG A 67 -6.36 1.54 15.92
C ARG A 67 -7.24 2.61 15.30
N ASP A 68 -6.62 3.65 14.76
CA ASP A 68 -7.34 4.76 14.16
C ASP A 68 -7.91 4.35 12.79
N ASP A 69 -9.22 4.60 12.59
CA ASP A 69 -9.91 4.15 11.39
C ASP A 69 -9.49 4.95 10.15
N TYR A 70 -9.14 6.24 10.31
CA TYR A 70 -8.59 7.05 9.22
C TYR A 70 -7.23 6.50 8.80
N GLU A 71 -6.30 6.29 9.75
CA GLU A 71 -4.98 5.74 9.48
C GLU A 71 -5.08 4.34 8.87
N ARG A 72 -5.95 3.47 9.39
CA ARG A 72 -6.13 2.11 8.85
C ARG A 72 -6.57 2.16 7.39
N ALA A 73 -7.57 2.99 7.06
CA ALA A 73 -8.02 3.17 5.68
C ALA A 73 -6.92 3.79 4.80
N TYR A 74 -6.25 4.83 5.28
CA TYR A 74 -5.21 5.54 4.56
C TYR A 74 -4.00 4.65 4.23
N TYR A 75 -3.47 3.91 5.22
CA TYR A 75 -2.35 3.00 5.01
C TYR A 75 -2.74 1.75 4.21
N SER A 76 -4.00 1.32 4.25
CA SER A 76 -4.51 0.28 3.32
C SER A 76 -4.47 0.78 1.87
N GLY A 77 -4.82 2.05 1.64
CA GLY A 77 -4.67 2.69 0.34
C GLY A 77 -3.22 2.77 -0.13
N ILE A 78 -2.29 3.16 0.74
CA ILE A 78 -0.84 3.18 0.42
C ILE A 78 -0.33 1.78 0.06
N PHE A 79 -0.77 0.75 0.77
CA PHE A 79 -0.40 -0.64 0.49
C PHE A 79 -0.83 -1.05 -0.93
N ALA A 80 -2.11 -0.83 -1.28
CA ALA A 80 -2.63 -1.12 -2.62
C ALA A 80 -1.95 -0.27 -3.71
N GLU A 81 -1.74 1.03 -3.47
CA GLU A 81 -1.07 1.95 -4.41
C GLU A 81 0.36 1.49 -4.74
N ARG A 82 1.13 1.06 -3.72
CA ARG A 82 2.51 0.60 -3.91
C ARG A 82 2.57 -0.73 -4.65
N ARG A 83 1.63 -1.64 -4.39
CA ARG A 83 1.47 -2.89 -5.17
C ARG A 83 1.12 -2.59 -6.63
N ALA A 84 0.20 -1.66 -6.87
CA ALA A 84 -0.18 -1.25 -8.22
C ALA A 84 1.02 -0.71 -9.01
N LYS A 85 1.83 0.16 -8.38
CA LYS A 85 3.08 0.68 -8.96
C LYS A 85 4.10 -0.42 -9.25
N ALA A 86 4.27 -1.38 -8.34
CA ALA A 86 5.17 -2.51 -8.56
C ALA A 86 4.71 -3.41 -9.72
N LYS A 87 3.40 -3.65 -9.85
CA LYS A 87 2.84 -4.37 -11.01
C LYS A 87 3.07 -3.62 -12.30
N LEU A 88 2.82 -2.31 -12.32
CA LEU A 88 3.02 -1.49 -13.51
C LEU A 88 4.49 -1.51 -14.00
N ALA A 89 5.46 -1.64 -13.09
CA ALA A 89 6.88 -1.76 -13.41
C ALA A 89 7.29 -3.12 -14.03
N GLN A 90 6.44 -4.16 -13.94
CA GLN A 90 6.77 -5.51 -14.44
C GLN A 90 6.58 -5.67 -15.96
N HIS A 91 6.10 -4.64 -16.68
CA HIS A 91 6.03 -4.55 -18.15
C HIS A 91 5.40 -5.74 -18.90
N THR A 92 4.63 -6.61 -18.24
CA THR A 92 3.85 -7.67 -18.89
C THR A 92 2.38 -7.24 -19.07
N PRO A 93 1.67 -7.73 -20.11
CA PRO A 93 0.28 -7.33 -20.40
C PRO A 93 -0.67 -7.52 -19.20
N ASP A 94 -0.65 -8.68 -18.56
CA ASP A 94 -1.53 -9.00 -17.41
C ASP A 94 -1.30 -8.08 -16.20
N CYS A 95 -0.08 -7.56 -16.03
CA CYS A 95 0.23 -6.67 -14.93
C CYS A 95 -0.46 -5.30 -15.06
N ARG A 96 -0.88 -4.89 -16.27
CA ARG A 96 -1.61 -3.63 -16.46
C ARG A 96 -3.03 -3.70 -15.89
N PHE A 97 -3.72 -4.82 -16.11
CA PHE A 97 -5.04 -5.06 -15.53
C PHE A 97 -4.95 -5.17 -14.00
N GLN A 98 -3.99 -5.94 -13.49
CA GLN A 98 -3.75 -6.02 -12.05
C GLN A 98 -3.41 -4.66 -11.43
N ALA A 99 -2.61 -3.83 -12.12
CA ALA A 99 -2.30 -2.48 -11.66
C ALA A 99 -3.56 -1.60 -11.61
N TYR A 100 -4.45 -1.70 -12.61
CA TYR A 100 -5.74 -0.99 -12.60
C TYR A 100 -6.56 -1.36 -11.37
N ASP A 101 -6.77 -2.66 -11.13
CA ASP A 101 -7.59 -3.15 -10.01
C ASP A 101 -7.02 -2.68 -8.67
N LEU A 102 -5.70 -2.76 -8.50
CA LEU A 102 -5.02 -2.30 -7.29
C LEU A 102 -5.09 -0.77 -7.10
N PHE A 103 -5.04 0.02 -8.18
CA PHE A 103 -5.27 1.47 -8.07
C PHE A 103 -6.72 1.77 -7.69
N ARG A 104 -7.70 1.04 -8.21
CA ARG A 104 -9.11 1.20 -7.83
C ARG A 104 -9.35 0.79 -6.37
N GLU A 105 -8.71 -0.29 -5.91
CA GLU A 105 -8.69 -0.67 -4.49
C GLU A 105 -8.11 0.47 -3.62
N ALA A 106 -6.96 1.02 -4.02
CA ALA A 106 -6.34 2.14 -3.31
C ALA A 106 -7.27 3.37 -3.24
N MET A 107 -7.91 3.73 -4.36
CA MET A 107 -8.87 4.83 -4.42
C MET A 107 -10.05 4.61 -3.47
N GLY A 108 -10.64 3.42 -3.43
CA GLY A 108 -11.72 3.09 -2.50
C GLY A 108 -11.29 3.15 -1.02
N CYS A 109 -10.03 2.81 -0.72
CA CYS A 109 -9.45 3.02 0.60
C CYS A 109 -9.28 4.50 0.95
N PHE A 110 -8.82 5.33 0.01
CA PHE A 110 -8.67 6.77 0.23
C PHE A 110 -10.02 7.49 0.35
N GLU A 111 -11.07 7.03 -0.34
CA GLU A 111 -12.44 7.52 -0.15
C GLU A 111 -12.95 7.21 1.27
N LYS A 112 -12.70 6.00 1.78
CA LYS A 112 -13.00 5.65 3.18
C LYS A 112 -12.22 6.50 4.19
N ALA A 113 -10.93 6.74 3.92
CA ALA A 113 -10.11 7.61 4.75
C ALA A 113 -10.64 9.04 4.71
N GLU A 114 -11.00 9.56 3.54
CA GLU A 114 -11.56 10.90 3.40
C GLU A 114 -12.82 11.11 4.27
N ALA A 115 -13.70 10.11 4.32
CA ALA A 115 -14.91 10.16 5.14
C ALA A 115 -14.63 10.25 6.66
N ALA A 116 -13.47 9.78 7.11
CA ALA A 116 -13.03 9.78 8.51
C ALA A 116 -11.95 10.84 8.82
N ARG A 117 -11.63 11.74 7.87
CA ARG A 117 -10.44 12.57 7.95
C ARG A 117 -10.46 13.59 9.09
N PRO A 118 -9.33 13.82 9.77
CA PRO A 118 -9.15 14.98 10.63
C PRO A 118 -9.36 16.30 9.87
N VAL A 119 -9.81 17.34 10.57
CA VAL A 119 -9.98 18.67 9.98
C VAL A 119 -8.64 19.18 9.44
N GLY A 120 -8.62 19.58 8.17
CA GLY A 120 -7.42 20.10 7.50
C GLY A 120 -6.45 19.03 7.00
N ASN A 121 -6.79 17.74 7.06
CA ASN A 121 -5.99 16.69 6.45
C ASN A 121 -6.53 16.32 5.05
N ASP A 122 -5.84 16.80 4.00
CA ASP A 122 -6.18 16.51 2.61
C ASP A 122 -5.36 15.36 2.00
N ASP A 123 -4.57 14.64 2.80
CA ASP A 123 -3.62 13.63 2.30
C ASP A 123 -4.32 12.52 1.51
N ALA A 124 -5.47 12.05 1.99
CA ALA A 124 -6.27 11.05 1.29
C ALA A 124 -6.71 11.53 -0.10
N LEU A 125 -7.14 12.79 -0.24
CA LEU A 125 -7.51 13.39 -1.53
C LEU A 125 -6.32 13.51 -2.47
N LEU A 126 -5.16 13.95 -1.95
CA LEU A 126 -3.93 14.07 -2.73
C LEU A 126 -3.46 12.71 -3.27
N ARG A 127 -3.59 11.66 -2.46
CA ARG A 127 -3.28 10.28 -2.85
C ARG A 127 -4.26 9.73 -3.88
N TRP A 128 -5.56 9.92 -3.67
CA TRP A 128 -6.59 9.54 -4.65
C TRP A 128 -6.33 10.18 -6.02
N ASN A 129 -6.04 11.49 -6.04
CA ASN A 129 -5.72 12.23 -7.27
C ASN A 129 -4.46 11.69 -7.95
N THR A 130 -3.50 11.19 -7.17
CA THR A 130 -2.30 10.56 -7.70
C THR A 130 -2.63 9.23 -8.38
N CYS A 131 -3.48 8.39 -7.78
CA CYS A 131 -3.97 7.17 -8.44
C CYS A 131 -4.70 7.49 -9.75
N ALA A 132 -5.62 8.45 -9.74
CA ALA A 132 -6.38 8.86 -10.93
C ALA A 132 -5.46 9.32 -12.08
N ARG A 133 -4.47 10.18 -11.79
CA ARG A 133 -3.49 10.63 -12.78
C ARG A 133 -2.65 9.50 -13.35
N ILE A 134 -2.29 8.50 -12.53
CA ILE A 134 -1.51 7.35 -13.00
C ILE A 134 -2.36 6.47 -13.93
N ILE A 135 -3.63 6.20 -13.56
CA ILE A 135 -4.57 5.45 -14.41
C ILE A 135 -4.72 6.12 -15.77
N GLU A 136 -5.00 7.43 -15.77
CA GLU A 136 -5.20 8.21 -17.00
C GLU A 136 -3.94 8.23 -17.88
N ARG A 137 -2.79 8.60 -17.29
CA ARG A 137 -1.51 8.68 -18.01
C ARG A 137 -1.12 7.35 -18.66
N ASN A 138 -1.39 6.23 -18.00
CA ASN A 138 -1.03 4.91 -18.49
C ASN A 138 -2.17 4.21 -19.24
N LYS A 139 -3.31 4.88 -19.46
CA LYS A 139 -4.51 4.32 -20.12
C LYS A 139 -4.86 2.94 -19.54
N LEU A 140 -4.85 2.84 -18.21
CA LEU A 140 -5.18 1.60 -17.52
C LEU A 140 -6.68 1.39 -17.57
N VAL A 141 -7.09 0.16 -17.84
CA VAL A 141 -8.49 -0.24 -17.96
C VAL A 141 -8.71 -1.54 -17.19
N ALA A 142 -9.96 -1.79 -16.81
CA ALA A 142 -10.36 -3.09 -16.29
C ALA A 142 -10.12 -4.18 -17.34
N ARG A 143 -9.90 -5.42 -16.87
CA ARG A 143 -9.93 -6.57 -17.76
C ARG A 143 -11.38 -6.74 -18.26
N GLU A 144 -11.56 -6.88 -19.57
CA GLU A 144 -12.86 -7.32 -20.10
C GLU A 144 -13.12 -8.73 -19.57
N GLU A 145 -14.33 -8.98 -19.06
CA GLU A 145 -14.72 -10.32 -18.65
C GLU A 145 -14.66 -11.22 -19.90
N GLU A 146 -13.81 -12.25 -19.87
CA GLU A 146 -13.80 -13.26 -20.92
C GLU A 146 -15.17 -13.94 -20.87
N GLU A 147 -15.96 -13.82 -21.94
CA GLU A 147 -17.22 -14.55 -22.07
C GLU A 147 -16.93 -16.05 -21.81
N PRO A 148 -17.71 -16.72 -20.94
CA PRO A 148 -17.54 -18.14 -20.71
C PRO A 148 -17.54 -18.87 -22.05
N ILE A 149 -16.45 -19.56 -22.37
CA ILE A 149 -16.41 -20.44 -23.54
C ILE A 149 -17.41 -21.56 -23.23
N GLU A 150 -18.61 -21.48 -23.80
CA GLU A 150 -19.55 -22.59 -23.82
C GLU A 150 -18.93 -23.70 -24.64
N PHE A 151 -18.37 -24.70 -23.96
CA PHE A 151 -17.99 -25.95 -24.61
C PHE A 151 -19.29 -26.68 -24.98
N PRO A 152 -19.53 -26.97 -26.27
CA PRO A 152 -20.67 -27.80 -26.65
C PRO A 152 -20.55 -29.15 -25.94
N LEU A 153 -21.61 -29.54 -25.23
CA LEU A 153 -21.72 -30.90 -24.69
C LEU A 153 -21.95 -31.84 -25.88
N GLU A 154 -20.97 -32.69 -26.20
CA GLU A 154 -21.12 -33.84 -27.11
C GLU A 154 -21.97 -34.95 -26.48
#